data_AF-A0A6V8ECT8-F1
#
_entry.id   AF-A0A6V8ECT8-F1
#
_cell.length_a   1.000
_cell.length_b   1.000
_cell.length_c   1.000
_cell.angle_alpha   90.00
_cell.angle_beta   90.00
_cell.angle_gamma   90.00
#
_symmetry.space_group_name_H-M   'P 1'
#
loop_
_entity.id
_entity.type
_entity.pdbx_description
1 polymer ?
#
loop_
_entity_poly.entity_id
_entity_poly.type
_entity_poly.pdbx_seq_one_letter_code
_entity_poly.pdbx_strand_id
1 'polypeptide(L)'
;MSSNLTDRIRLVNDKPINQDGEFILYWMIATRRYNYNASLQYAAELATEHNVPLLVIEEISTSHRFANDRITTFMIQGMVENISTFRDNKIRYIPWVETPLSGPIGLLKQIANRAKIIVSDDFPTYYPQLAIRAASETVPTQMFAVDSNGVIPMSWTESAHSTAHGFRRWIHNNFTRCPETWPRREPVANNTDLMMDEKLFSSIMEECSVKLPPFEWLWRCSEGGSVGKKALSAIDIDHDVQPVRMATGGRTTAKRKLSAFLTNSLDRYHLDRNSVENPAVSGLSPWLHFGHISSIEIVEQILAQHGWTPEHIDMARKGSREGWWGLSQGVESFLDQIITWRELGFNNAHHNENHNKFESIPEWAQKTLAEHSDDERVLYTLEQIENAETHDEIWNAAQNQLVKTGIIHNYLRMLWGKRILEWASTPEEAANWMIQLNDKYALDGRDPNSYTGIFWVLGRHDRAWGPERAIFGKIRYMSSENTRKKMNLKPYLQQFRSR
;
A
#
# COMPACT_ATOMS: atom_id res chain seq x y z
N MET A 1 18.11 -20.23 1.46
CA MET A 1 18.54 -19.73 2.78
C MET A 1 17.37 -19.88 3.74
N SER A 2 17.60 -20.22 5.01
CA SER A 2 16.54 -20.17 6.02
C SER A 2 16.17 -18.71 6.26
N SER A 3 14.93 -18.33 5.94
CA SER A 3 14.39 -16.99 6.22
C SER A 3 14.44 -16.70 7.72
N ASN A 4 15.21 -15.69 8.14
CA ASN A 4 15.22 -15.18 9.52
C ASN A 4 14.28 -13.99 9.65
N LEU A 5 13.12 -14.19 10.29
CA LEU A 5 12.10 -13.15 10.43
C LEU A 5 12.24 -12.30 11.69
N THR A 6 13.26 -12.51 12.55
CA THR A 6 13.38 -11.82 13.85
C THR A 6 13.24 -10.30 13.74
N ASP A 7 13.92 -9.67 12.78
CA ASP A 7 13.88 -8.21 12.62
C ASP A 7 12.54 -7.68 12.07
N ARG A 8 11.66 -8.57 11.60
CA ARG A 8 10.33 -8.22 11.10
C ARG A 8 9.24 -8.40 12.15
N ILE A 9 9.54 -9.04 13.29
CA ILE A 9 8.56 -9.38 14.31
C ILE A 9 8.60 -8.33 15.42
N ARG A 10 7.43 -7.77 15.74
CA ARG A 10 7.27 -6.81 16.83
C ARG A 10 6.21 -7.32 17.80
N LEU A 11 6.62 -7.53 19.05
CA LEU A 11 5.67 -7.77 20.14
C LEU A 11 4.90 -6.46 20.39
N VAL A 12 3.56 -6.52 20.38
CA VAL A 12 2.73 -5.30 20.51
C VAL A 12 2.02 -5.17 21.86
N ASN A 13 2.07 -6.20 22.70
CA ASN A 13 1.52 -6.16 24.05
C ASN A 13 2.33 -7.03 25.02
N ASP A 14 2.14 -6.80 26.33
CA ASP A 14 2.79 -7.58 27.41
C ASP A 14 1.86 -8.69 27.97
N LYS A 15 0.85 -9.10 27.20
CA LYS A 15 -0.08 -10.15 27.61
C LYS A 15 0.61 -11.52 27.57
N PRO A 16 0.30 -12.44 28.50
CA PRO A 16 0.86 -13.78 28.47
C PRO A 16 0.28 -14.59 27.30
N ILE A 17 1.05 -15.60 26.86
CA ILE A 17 0.56 -16.65 25.96
C ILE A 17 -0.59 -17.38 26.65
N ASN A 18 -1.70 -17.57 25.95
CA ASN A 18 -2.82 -18.34 26.46
C ASN A 18 -2.49 -19.85 26.37
N GLN A 19 -2.15 -20.45 27.52
CA GLN A 19 -1.71 -21.85 27.57
C GLN A 19 -2.82 -22.83 27.14
N ASP A 20 -4.07 -22.47 27.38
CA ASP A 20 -5.26 -23.24 27.00
C ASP A 20 -5.78 -22.88 25.60
N GLY A 21 -5.08 -22.01 24.87
CA GLY A 21 -5.47 -21.61 23.53
C GLY A 21 -5.35 -22.76 22.52
N GLU A 22 -6.34 -22.85 21.63
CA GLU A 22 -6.57 -24.02 20.78
C GLU A 22 -6.02 -23.86 19.36
N PHE A 23 -5.60 -22.66 18.98
CA PHE A 23 -5.07 -22.33 17.65
C PHE A 23 -4.19 -21.09 17.69
N ILE A 24 -3.32 -20.94 16.70
CA ILE A 24 -2.72 -19.64 16.37
C ILE A 24 -3.67 -18.88 15.47
N LEU A 25 -3.88 -17.60 15.77
CA LEU A 25 -4.71 -16.72 14.96
C LEU A 25 -3.81 -15.79 14.13
N TYR A 26 -3.89 -15.89 12.80
CA TYR A 26 -3.38 -14.85 11.92
C TYR A 26 -4.51 -13.91 11.50
N TRP A 27 -4.50 -12.70 12.04
CA TRP A 27 -5.40 -11.61 11.67
C TRP A 27 -4.79 -10.82 10.51
N MET A 28 -5.21 -11.16 9.29
CA MET A 28 -4.72 -10.58 8.04
C MET A 28 -5.51 -9.31 7.70
N ILE A 29 -4.83 -8.17 7.68
CA ILE A 29 -5.46 -6.84 7.49
C ILE A 29 -4.81 -6.00 6.39
N ALA A 30 -3.55 -6.28 6.04
CA ALA A 30 -2.79 -5.55 5.02
C ALA A 30 -2.09 -6.48 4.01
N THR A 31 -1.58 -7.64 4.43
CA THR A 31 -0.80 -8.55 3.59
C THR A 31 -1.70 -9.62 2.95
N ARG A 32 -2.62 -9.21 2.07
CA ARG A 32 -3.71 -10.05 1.51
C ARG A 32 -3.26 -11.06 0.45
N ARG A 33 -2.29 -11.90 0.78
CA ARG A 33 -1.73 -12.94 -0.08
C ARG A 33 -1.16 -14.09 0.74
N TYR A 34 -1.07 -15.25 0.09
CA TYR A 34 -0.34 -16.40 0.62
C TYR A 34 1.18 -16.26 0.44
N ASN A 35 1.66 -16.10 -0.79
CA ASN A 35 3.10 -16.11 -1.07
C ASN A 35 3.85 -14.90 -0.52
N TYR A 36 5.12 -15.10 -0.14
CA TYR A 36 6.01 -14.04 0.38
C TYR A 36 5.34 -13.20 1.48
N ASN A 37 4.70 -13.89 2.43
CA ASN A 37 3.97 -13.29 3.54
C ASN A 37 4.69 -13.67 4.85
N ALA A 38 5.41 -12.70 5.44
CA ALA A 38 6.16 -12.90 6.68
C ALA A 38 5.23 -13.14 7.88
N SER A 39 4.09 -12.45 7.94
CA SER A 39 3.09 -12.63 9.00
C SER A 39 2.53 -14.05 8.99
N LEU A 40 2.16 -14.56 7.80
CA LEU A 40 1.68 -15.92 7.63
C LEU A 40 2.76 -16.96 7.94
N GLN A 41 4.00 -16.74 7.48
CA GLN A 41 5.11 -17.64 7.78
C GLN A 41 5.34 -17.75 9.30
N TYR A 42 5.39 -16.62 10.00
CA TYR A 42 5.59 -16.61 11.45
C TYR A 42 4.43 -17.27 12.19
N ALA A 43 3.17 -17.00 11.78
CA ALA A 43 2.00 -17.66 12.37
C ALA A 43 2.02 -19.18 12.17
N ALA A 44 2.47 -19.66 11.00
CA ALA A 44 2.62 -21.08 10.71
C ALA A 44 3.76 -21.74 11.50
N GLU A 45 4.87 -21.02 11.70
CA GLU A 45 5.99 -21.45 12.55
C GLU A 45 5.53 -21.60 14.01
N LEU A 46 4.79 -20.63 14.56
CA LEU A 46 4.19 -20.71 15.90
C LEU A 46 3.16 -21.85 16.02
N ALA A 47 2.34 -22.07 15.00
CA ALA A 47 1.33 -23.14 15.02
C ALA A 47 1.99 -24.52 15.10
N THR A 48 3.08 -24.69 14.33
CA THR A 48 3.91 -25.90 14.36
C THR A 48 4.61 -26.06 15.71
N GLU A 49 5.22 -25.00 16.24
CA GLU A 49 5.93 -25.01 17.54
C GLU A 49 5.00 -25.39 18.69
N HIS A 50 3.78 -24.85 18.71
CA HIS A 50 2.80 -25.10 19.77
C HIS A 50 1.90 -26.31 19.53
N ASN A 51 2.05 -27.01 18.40
CA ASN A 51 1.26 -28.16 18.00
C ASN A 51 -0.27 -27.89 18.04
N VAL A 52 -0.68 -26.77 17.44
CA VAL A 52 -2.08 -26.35 17.30
C VAL A 52 -2.35 -25.92 15.84
N PRO A 53 -3.60 -25.99 15.34
CA PRO A 53 -3.92 -25.53 13.99
C PRO A 53 -3.73 -24.01 13.83
N LEU A 54 -3.72 -23.58 12.57
CA LEU A 54 -3.68 -22.17 12.19
C LEU A 54 -5.05 -21.74 11.66
N LEU A 55 -5.60 -20.68 12.26
CA LEU A 55 -6.78 -19.98 11.75
C LEU A 55 -6.35 -18.64 11.14
N VAL A 56 -6.67 -18.42 9.87
CA VAL A 56 -6.48 -17.14 9.19
C VAL A 56 -7.81 -16.43 9.09
N ILE A 57 -7.86 -15.18 9.53
CA ILE A 57 -9.01 -14.28 9.33
C ILE A 57 -8.53 -13.14 8.45
N GLU A 58 -9.05 -13.07 7.23
CA GLU A 58 -8.89 -11.88 6.41
C GLU A 58 -10.05 -10.94 6.67
N GLU A 59 -9.76 -9.81 7.32
CA GLU A 59 -10.77 -8.84 7.71
C GLU A 59 -10.77 -7.64 6.75
N ILE A 60 -11.96 -7.23 6.30
CA ILE A 60 -12.19 -5.96 5.60
C ILE A 60 -13.15 -5.14 6.46
N SER A 61 -12.63 -4.08 7.08
CA SER A 61 -13.48 -3.08 7.74
C SER A 61 -14.09 -2.14 6.71
N THR A 62 -15.34 -1.76 6.95
CA THR A 62 -16.10 -0.76 6.18
C THR A 62 -16.37 0.50 7.00
N SER A 63 -16.01 0.50 8.28
CA SER A 63 -16.26 1.60 9.23
C SER A 63 -15.24 2.75 9.16
N HIS A 64 -14.46 2.86 8.08
CA HIS A 64 -13.48 3.93 7.91
C HIS A 64 -13.94 4.96 6.87
N ARG A 65 -13.50 6.22 7.04
CA ARG A 65 -13.95 7.38 6.24
C ARG A 65 -13.92 7.19 4.71
N PHE A 66 -13.02 6.36 4.22
CA PHE A 66 -12.80 6.18 2.78
C PHE A 66 -13.30 4.82 2.27
N ALA A 67 -14.12 4.10 3.05
CA ALA A 67 -14.76 2.88 2.58
C ALA A 67 -15.73 3.23 1.45
N ASN A 68 -15.57 2.58 0.30
CA ASN A 68 -16.39 2.83 -0.89
C ASN A 68 -16.44 1.61 -1.80
N ASP A 69 -17.38 1.59 -2.74
CA ASP A 69 -17.61 0.44 -3.61
C ASP A 69 -16.32 0.00 -4.33
N ARG A 70 -15.52 0.95 -4.80
CA ARG A 70 -14.26 0.68 -5.51
C ARG A 70 -13.26 -0.10 -4.69
N ILE A 71 -12.94 0.40 -3.51
CA ILE A 71 -11.92 -0.20 -2.63
C ILE A 71 -12.42 -1.55 -2.12
N THR A 72 -13.67 -1.60 -1.70
CA THR A 72 -14.30 -2.82 -1.17
C THR A 72 -14.36 -3.91 -2.23
N THR A 73 -14.81 -3.63 -3.46
CA THR A 73 -14.76 -4.61 -4.57
C THR A 73 -13.33 -5.09 -4.82
N PHE A 74 -12.34 -4.18 -4.86
CA PHE A 74 -10.96 -4.56 -5.17
C PHE A 74 -10.35 -5.50 -4.13
N MET A 75 -10.63 -5.28 -2.84
CA MET A 75 -10.18 -6.19 -1.78
C MET A 75 -10.95 -7.52 -1.80
N ILE A 76 -12.28 -7.49 -1.96
CA ILE A 76 -13.10 -8.72 -2.00
C ILE A 76 -12.69 -9.64 -3.17
N GLN A 77 -12.31 -9.08 -4.32
CA GLN A 77 -11.78 -9.87 -5.44
C GLN A 77 -10.54 -10.68 -5.04
N GLY A 78 -9.61 -10.10 -4.27
CA GLY A 78 -8.47 -10.84 -3.73
C GLY A 78 -8.85 -11.86 -2.66
N MET A 79 -9.76 -11.49 -1.76
CA MET A 79 -10.31 -12.38 -0.73
C MET A 79 -10.94 -13.64 -1.33
N VAL A 80 -11.71 -13.52 -2.42
CA VAL A 80 -12.31 -14.66 -3.12
C VAL A 80 -11.26 -15.61 -3.70
N GLU A 81 -10.16 -15.08 -4.25
CA GLU A 81 -9.02 -15.91 -4.70
C GLU A 81 -8.36 -16.65 -3.51
N ASN A 82 -8.22 -15.97 -2.37
CA ASN A 82 -7.58 -16.52 -1.16
C ASN A 82 -8.34 -17.73 -0.59
N ILE A 83 -9.67 -17.81 -0.72
CA ILE A 83 -10.47 -18.95 -0.23
C ILE A 83 -9.95 -20.29 -0.75
N SER A 84 -9.74 -20.37 -2.07
CA SER A 84 -9.18 -21.58 -2.69
C SER A 84 -7.72 -21.78 -2.29
N THR A 85 -6.92 -20.71 -2.29
CA THR A 85 -5.49 -20.75 -1.96
C THR A 85 -5.23 -21.33 -0.58
N PHE A 86 -5.94 -20.86 0.46
CA PHE A 86 -5.76 -21.35 1.83
C PHE A 86 -6.26 -22.78 2.02
N ARG A 87 -7.39 -23.13 1.40
CA ARG A 87 -7.90 -24.52 1.42
C ARG A 87 -6.90 -25.49 0.80
N ASP A 88 -6.35 -25.15 -0.37
CA ASP A 88 -5.41 -26.00 -1.11
C ASP A 88 -4.05 -26.11 -0.37
N ASN A 89 -3.72 -25.13 0.48
CA ASN A 89 -2.56 -25.14 1.38
C ASN A 89 -2.89 -25.60 2.81
N LYS A 90 -4.03 -26.26 3.00
CA LYS A 90 -4.44 -26.91 4.26
C LYS A 90 -4.44 -25.99 5.49
N ILE A 91 -5.01 -24.80 5.33
CA ILE A 91 -5.16 -23.83 6.43
C ILE A 91 -6.63 -23.41 6.48
N ARG A 92 -7.17 -23.30 7.70
CA ARG A 92 -8.54 -22.79 7.86
C ARG A 92 -8.53 -21.28 7.67
N TYR A 93 -9.40 -20.80 6.79
CA TYR A 93 -9.46 -19.41 6.39
C TYR A 93 -10.89 -18.87 6.47
N ILE A 94 -11.04 -17.69 7.08
CA ILE A 94 -12.29 -16.96 7.19
C ILE A 94 -12.19 -15.68 6.34
N PRO A 95 -12.92 -15.59 5.21
CA PRO A 95 -13.13 -14.33 4.51
C PRO A 95 -14.20 -13.52 5.24
N TRP A 96 -13.82 -12.40 5.86
CA TRP A 96 -14.76 -11.58 6.62
C TRP A 96 -14.77 -10.13 6.14
N VAL A 97 -15.95 -9.67 5.79
CA VAL A 97 -16.23 -8.27 5.47
C VAL A 97 -17.20 -7.76 6.53
N GLU A 98 -16.92 -6.59 7.06
CA GLU A 98 -17.80 -5.91 8.00
C GLU A 98 -19.15 -5.63 7.32
N THR A 99 -20.23 -5.99 8.00
CA THR A 99 -21.61 -5.75 7.53
C THR A 99 -22.46 -5.25 8.71
N PRO A 100 -23.66 -4.69 8.46
CA PRO A 100 -24.58 -4.35 9.54
C PRO A 100 -24.95 -5.54 10.46
N LEU A 101 -24.77 -6.79 9.99
CA LEU A 101 -25.03 -7.99 10.79
C LEU A 101 -23.91 -8.31 11.80
N SER A 102 -22.70 -7.79 11.58
CA SER A 102 -21.48 -8.07 12.36
C SER A 102 -21.61 -7.73 13.85
N GLY A 103 -22.52 -6.82 14.21
CA GLY A 103 -22.71 -6.38 15.60
C GLY A 103 -21.64 -5.39 16.06
N PRO A 104 -21.71 -4.90 17.32
CA PRO A 104 -20.84 -3.84 17.81
C PRO A 104 -19.45 -4.32 18.25
N ILE A 105 -19.26 -5.64 18.37
CA ILE A 105 -18.00 -6.26 18.79
C ILE A 105 -17.31 -6.80 17.53
N GLY A 106 -16.13 -6.25 17.20
CA GLY A 106 -15.35 -6.73 16.06
C GLY A 106 -14.96 -8.20 16.19
N LEU A 107 -14.90 -8.90 15.05
CA LEU A 107 -14.66 -10.35 14.95
C LEU A 107 -13.42 -10.81 15.75
N LEU A 108 -12.33 -10.06 15.65
CA LEU A 108 -11.09 -10.34 16.37
C LEU A 108 -11.32 -10.55 17.87
N LYS A 109 -12.06 -9.64 18.53
CA LYS A 109 -12.25 -9.67 19.98
C LYS A 109 -13.02 -10.91 20.44
N GLN A 110 -13.93 -11.42 19.61
CA GLN A 110 -14.70 -12.62 19.91
C GLN A 110 -13.80 -13.87 19.89
N ILE A 111 -12.98 -14.00 18.85
CA ILE A 111 -12.13 -15.18 18.61
C ILE A 111 -10.85 -15.16 19.45
N ALA A 112 -10.34 -13.97 19.79
CA ALA A 112 -9.08 -13.78 20.52
C ALA A 112 -9.04 -14.49 21.89
N ASN A 113 -10.18 -14.76 22.53
CA ASN A 113 -10.24 -15.46 23.82
C ASN A 113 -9.80 -16.92 23.74
N ARG A 114 -9.94 -17.57 22.58
CA ARG A 114 -9.59 -18.97 22.36
C ARG A 114 -8.26 -19.13 21.60
N ALA A 115 -7.73 -18.03 21.08
CA ALA A 115 -6.41 -18.02 20.45
C ALA A 115 -5.30 -18.22 21.49
N LYS A 116 -4.28 -18.99 21.11
CA LYS A 116 -3.05 -19.20 21.88
C LYS A 116 -2.12 -18.00 21.81
N ILE A 117 -1.91 -17.52 20.58
CA ILE A 117 -1.14 -16.33 20.21
C ILE A 117 -1.83 -15.71 19.00
N ILE A 118 -1.79 -14.38 18.91
CA ILE A 118 -2.29 -13.63 17.76
C ILE A 118 -1.11 -13.06 16.98
N VAL A 119 -1.11 -13.25 15.67
CA VAL A 119 -0.19 -12.61 14.72
C VAL A 119 -1.02 -11.72 13.80
N SER A 120 -0.51 -10.54 13.48
CA SER A 120 -1.13 -9.64 12.50
C SER A 120 -0.08 -8.90 11.68
N ASP A 121 -0.51 -8.11 10.71
CA ASP A 121 0.36 -7.36 9.81
C ASP A 121 0.84 -6.04 10.46
N ASP A 122 2.14 -5.76 10.40
CA ASP A 122 2.69 -4.46 10.84
C ASP A 122 2.70 -3.46 9.69
N PHE A 123 1.60 -2.74 9.46
CA PHE A 123 1.51 -1.70 8.44
C PHE A 123 1.49 -0.30 9.10
N PRO A 124 2.37 0.65 8.72
CA PRO A 124 2.72 1.79 9.57
C PRO A 124 1.78 3.01 9.45
N THR A 125 0.64 2.89 8.78
CA THR A 125 -0.28 4.03 8.61
C THR A 125 -1.74 3.62 8.50
N TYR A 126 -2.62 4.62 8.51
CA TYR A 126 -4.05 4.55 8.32
C TYR A 126 -4.72 3.49 9.22
N TYR A 127 -5.76 2.82 8.71
CA TYR A 127 -6.60 1.92 9.47
C TYR A 127 -5.84 0.71 10.04
N PRO A 128 -4.96 0.00 9.31
CA PRO A 128 -4.18 -1.10 9.90
C PRO A 128 -3.40 -0.71 11.16
N GLN A 129 -2.71 0.45 11.13
CA GLN A 129 -1.96 0.93 12.30
C GLN A 129 -2.87 1.18 13.50
N LEU A 130 -4.02 1.84 13.28
CA LEU A 130 -5.01 2.12 14.33
C LEU A 130 -5.61 0.82 14.88
N ALA A 131 -5.91 -0.14 14.00
CA ALA A 131 -6.48 -1.43 14.35
C ALA A 131 -5.52 -2.26 15.22
N ILE A 132 -4.21 -2.29 14.89
CA ILE A 132 -3.18 -2.95 15.71
C ILE A 132 -3.06 -2.29 17.09
N ARG A 133 -3.02 -0.95 17.16
CA ARG A 133 -2.95 -0.23 18.45
C ARG A 133 -4.16 -0.59 19.33
N ALA A 134 -5.38 -0.45 18.81
CA ALA A 134 -6.60 -0.78 19.55
C ALA A 134 -6.66 -2.27 19.95
N ALA A 135 -6.24 -3.18 19.07
CA ALA A 135 -6.20 -4.61 19.36
C ALA A 135 -5.19 -4.93 20.47
N SER A 136 -3.99 -4.35 20.43
CA SER A 136 -2.94 -4.63 21.42
C SER A 136 -3.36 -4.34 22.86
N GLU A 137 -4.24 -3.36 23.07
CA GLU A 137 -4.78 -2.99 24.38
C GLU A 137 -5.91 -3.90 24.85
N THR A 138 -6.64 -4.52 23.90
CA THR A 138 -7.93 -5.15 24.17
C THR A 138 -7.93 -6.67 24.07
N VAL A 139 -7.02 -7.29 23.31
CA VAL A 139 -6.94 -8.75 23.22
C VAL A 139 -6.39 -9.37 24.51
N PRO A 140 -6.86 -10.57 24.90
CA PRO A 140 -6.51 -11.18 26.18
C PRO A 140 -5.17 -11.93 26.18
N THR A 141 -4.57 -12.14 25.02
CA THR A 141 -3.36 -12.97 24.86
C THR A 141 -2.23 -12.23 24.11
N GLN A 142 -1.05 -12.84 24.08
CA GLN A 142 0.12 -12.30 23.43
C GLN A 142 -0.15 -12.04 21.94
N MET A 143 0.24 -10.85 21.48
CA MET A 143 0.03 -10.41 20.11
C MET A 143 1.32 -9.89 19.48
N PHE A 144 1.58 -10.32 18.24
CA PHE A 144 2.68 -9.85 17.40
C PHE A 144 2.15 -9.13 16.16
N ALA A 145 2.83 -8.07 15.75
CA ALA A 145 2.71 -7.47 14.43
C ALA A 145 3.96 -7.80 13.62
N VAL A 146 3.80 -8.25 12.37
CA VAL A 146 4.91 -8.70 11.53
C VAL A 146 4.99 -7.89 10.25
N ASP A 147 6.18 -7.35 9.97
CA ASP A 147 6.47 -6.56 8.79
C ASP A 147 6.64 -7.45 7.54
N SER A 148 5.59 -7.49 6.73
CA SER A 148 5.60 -8.13 5.42
C SER A 148 5.45 -7.14 4.25
N ASN A 149 5.82 -5.87 4.47
CA ASN A 149 5.57 -4.78 3.54
C ASN A 149 6.61 -4.66 2.43
N GLY A 150 7.88 -4.95 2.76
CA GLY A 150 9.01 -4.44 2.00
C GLY A 150 10.25 -5.32 2.03
N VAL A 151 11.14 -5.04 1.08
CA VAL A 151 12.48 -5.63 0.95
C VAL A 151 13.30 -5.44 2.21
N ILE A 152 13.09 -4.34 2.90
CA ILE A 152 13.85 -3.89 4.05
C ILE A 152 12.92 -3.94 5.27
N PRO A 153 13.31 -4.62 6.37
CA PRO A 153 12.57 -4.51 7.62
C PRO A 153 12.49 -3.05 8.09
N MET A 154 11.29 -2.56 8.41
CA MET A 154 11.08 -1.17 8.83
C MET A 154 11.87 -0.78 10.10
N SER A 155 12.18 -1.78 10.94
CA SER A 155 12.94 -1.68 12.18
C SER A 155 14.43 -1.38 12.00
N TRP A 156 14.99 -1.60 10.80
CA TRP A 156 16.45 -1.57 10.60
C TRP A 156 17.06 -0.16 10.63
N THR A 157 16.27 0.87 10.35
CA THR A 157 16.72 2.26 10.44
C THR A 157 16.39 2.81 11.83
N GLU A 158 17.30 3.57 12.43
CA GLU A 158 17.06 4.21 13.74
C GLU A 158 16.13 5.43 13.67
N SER A 159 15.95 6.00 12.47
CA SER A 159 15.14 7.20 12.26
C SER A 159 14.66 7.33 10.80
N ALA A 160 13.73 8.27 10.58
CA ALA A 160 13.30 8.65 9.24
C ALA A 160 14.44 9.32 8.45
N HIS A 161 14.70 8.84 7.23
CA HIS A 161 15.66 9.47 6.34
C HIS A 161 15.08 10.73 5.69
N SER A 162 15.82 11.83 5.77
CA SER A 162 15.38 13.11 5.22
C SER A 162 15.39 13.17 3.69
N THR A 163 16.24 12.40 3.00
CA THR A 163 16.39 12.44 1.54
C THR A 163 16.55 11.04 0.92
N ALA A 164 16.08 10.89 -0.31
CA ALA A 164 16.27 9.66 -1.08
C ALA A 164 17.75 9.34 -1.36
N HIS A 165 18.65 10.35 -1.42
CA HIS A 165 20.09 10.10 -1.56
C HIS A 165 20.70 9.49 -0.29
N GLY A 166 20.39 10.06 0.88
CA GLY A 166 20.83 9.52 2.16
C GLY A 166 20.31 8.09 2.37
N PHE A 167 19.02 7.87 2.12
CA PHE A 167 18.44 6.53 2.25
C PHE A 167 19.04 5.53 1.25
N ARG A 168 19.26 5.91 -0.02
CA ARG A 168 19.93 5.04 -1.00
C ARG A 168 21.33 4.61 -0.56
N ARG A 169 22.13 5.51 0.03
CA ARG A 169 23.45 5.13 0.58
C ARG A 169 23.32 4.11 1.70
N TRP A 170 22.28 4.22 2.52
CA TRP A 170 21.98 3.25 3.57
C TRP A 170 21.53 1.91 2.97
N ILE A 171 20.65 1.91 1.96
CA ILE A 171 20.22 0.69 1.25
C ILE A 171 21.43 -0.02 0.67
N HIS A 172 22.29 0.68 -0.07
CA HIS A 172 23.47 0.10 -0.72
C HIS A 172 24.45 -0.54 0.28
N ASN A 173 24.46 -0.09 1.55
CA ASN A 173 25.26 -0.69 2.61
C ASN A 173 24.65 -1.98 3.18
N ASN A 174 23.34 -2.13 3.11
CA ASN A 174 22.59 -3.15 3.84
C ASN A 174 21.84 -4.11 2.91
N PHE A 175 21.82 -3.88 1.60
CA PHE A 175 21.01 -4.66 0.68
C PHE A 175 21.43 -6.14 0.64
N THR A 176 22.72 -6.44 0.73
CA THR A 176 23.24 -7.81 0.64
C THR A 176 22.72 -8.73 1.75
N ARG A 177 22.37 -8.18 2.92
CA ARG A 177 21.73 -8.93 4.02
C ARG A 177 20.20 -8.94 3.97
N CYS A 178 19.56 -8.13 3.12
CA CYS A 178 18.09 -8.10 3.01
C CYS A 178 17.49 -9.49 2.69
N PRO A 179 18.04 -10.28 1.73
CA PRO A 179 17.53 -11.61 1.41
C PRO A 179 17.46 -12.58 2.59
N GLU A 180 18.29 -12.41 3.62
CA GLU A 180 18.26 -13.25 4.82
C GLU A 180 16.96 -13.08 5.60
N THR A 181 16.32 -11.92 5.47
CA THR A 181 15.05 -11.60 6.14
C THR A 181 13.82 -11.84 5.28
N TRP A 182 13.99 -12.16 3.99
CA TRP A 182 12.85 -12.29 3.09
C TRP A 182 12.03 -13.53 3.42
N PRO A 183 10.69 -13.41 3.55
CA PRO A 183 9.84 -14.56 3.78
C PRO A 183 9.92 -15.50 2.59
N ARG A 184 9.67 -16.78 2.86
CA ARG A 184 9.68 -17.84 1.86
C ARG A 184 8.61 -17.56 0.80
N ARG A 185 8.90 -17.98 -0.43
CA ARG A 185 7.92 -17.97 -1.51
C ARG A 185 6.63 -18.68 -1.09
N GLU A 186 6.74 -19.89 -0.56
CA GLU A 186 5.66 -20.60 0.12
C GLU A 186 5.90 -20.49 1.64
N PRO A 187 5.09 -19.72 2.39
CA PRO A 187 5.32 -19.45 3.81
C PRO A 187 5.13 -20.69 4.70
N VAL A 188 4.30 -21.65 4.28
CA VAL A 188 4.10 -22.91 4.99
C VAL A 188 4.86 -24.02 4.25
N ALA A 189 5.55 -24.88 5.00
CA ALA A 189 6.27 -25.99 4.39
C ALA A 189 5.29 -27.01 3.78
N ASN A 190 5.62 -27.55 2.61
CA ASN A 190 4.71 -28.42 1.82
C ASN A 190 4.17 -29.66 2.56
N ASN A 191 4.82 -30.10 3.63
CA ASN A 191 4.43 -31.30 4.40
C ASN A 191 3.72 -30.95 5.72
N THR A 192 3.46 -29.67 5.99
CA THR A 192 2.78 -29.24 7.21
C THR A 192 1.27 -29.14 6.96
N ASP A 193 0.50 -29.83 7.79
CA ASP A 193 -0.97 -29.73 7.81
C ASP A 193 -1.37 -28.88 9.02
N LEU A 194 -1.84 -27.66 8.77
CA LEU A 194 -2.27 -26.74 9.81
C LEU A 194 -3.80 -26.59 9.83
N MET A 195 -4.51 -27.50 9.17
CA MET A 195 -5.95 -27.42 9.01
C MET A 195 -6.63 -27.57 10.36
N MET A 196 -7.50 -26.62 10.68
CA MET A 196 -8.43 -26.73 11.80
C MET A 196 -9.55 -27.71 11.42
N ASP A 197 -9.75 -28.72 12.26
CA ASP A 197 -10.84 -29.67 12.08
C ASP A 197 -12.22 -29.01 12.24
N GLU A 198 -13.24 -29.64 11.65
CA GLU A 198 -14.58 -29.05 11.58
C GLU A 198 -15.28 -28.95 12.94
N LYS A 199 -14.92 -29.82 13.91
CA LYS A 199 -15.51 -29.81 15.25
C LYS A 199 -15.01 -28.60 16.04
N LEU A 200 -13.70 -28.37 16.04
CA LEU A 200 -13.09 -27.19 16.65
C LEU A 200 -13.60 -25.91 15.96
N PHE A 201 -13.62 -25.89 14.63
CA PHE A 201 -14.12 -24.74 13.88
C PHE A 201 -15.58 -24.42 14.23
N SER A 202 -16.47 -25.41 14.22
CA SER A 202 -17.89 -25.21 14.56
C SER A 202 -18.08 -24.69 15.99
N SER A 203 -17.33 -25.25 16.95
CA SER A 203 -17.35 -24.78 18.36
C SER A 203 -16.92 -23.32 18.48
N ILE A 204 -15.86 -22.89 17.77
CA ILE A 204 -15.43 -21.48 17.75
C ILE A 204 -16.53 -20.60 17.17
N MET A 205 -17.10 -20.99 16.03
CA MET A 205 -18.14 -20.22 15.34
C MET A 205 -19.38 -20.01 16.21
N GLU A 206 -19.82 -21.06 16.92
CA GLU A 206 -20.98 -21.03 17.81
C GLU A 206 -20.71 -20.20 19.07
N GLU A 207 -19.63 -20.49 19.81
CA GLU A 207 -19.34 -19.83 21.09
C GLU A 207 -18.97 -18.37 20.93
N CYS A 208 -18.20 -18.03 19.89
CA CYS A 208 -17.83 -16.66 19.59
C CYS A 208 -18.97 -15.89 18.89
N SER A 209 -20.09 -16.55 18.57
CA SER A 209 -21.23 -15.94 17.84
C SER A 209 -20.82 -15.26 16.54
N VAL A 210 -19.89 -15.88 15.81
CA VAL A 210 -19.30 -15.31 14.60
C VAL A 210 -20.33 -15.38 13.46
N LYS A 211 -20.61 -14.22 12.88
CA LYS A 211 -21.46 -14.13 11.69
C LYS A 211 -20.59 -13.98 10.45
N LEU A 212 -20.62 -14.99 9.60
CA LEU A 212 -19.94 -14.94 8.31
C LEU A 212 -20.82 -14.24 7.27
N PRO A 213 -20.24 -13.37 6.43
CA PRO A 213 -20.94 -12.93 5.24
C PRO A 213 -21.24 -14.16 4.36
N PRO A 214 -22.45 -14.26 3.77
CA PRO A 214 -22.75 -15.36 2.86
C PRO A 214 -21.74 -15.42 1.71
N PHE A 215 -21.23 -16.62 1.40
CA PHE A 215 -20.26 -16.79 0.31
C PHE A 215 -20.79 -16.27 -1.04
N GLU A 216 -22.08 -16.50 -1.31
CA GLU A 216 -22.75 -15.95 -2.51
C GLU A 216 -22.71 -14.42 -2.55
N TRP A 217 -22.82 -13.75 -1.40
CA TRP A 217 -22.74 -12.29 -1.32
C TRP A 217 -21.32 -11.81 -1.62
N LEU A 218 -20.29 -12.44 -1.05
CA LEU A 218 -18.88 -12.14 -1.37
C LEU A 218 -18.59 -12.30 -2.86
N TRP A 219 -19.05 -13.41 -3.46
CA TRP A 219 -18.92 -13.66 -4.89
C TRP A 219 -19.56 -12.54 -5.71
N ARG A 220 -20.81 -12.17 -5.40
CA ARG A 220 -21.50 -11.08 -6.11
C ARG A 220 -20.79 -9.73 -5.97
N CYS A 221 -20.27 -9.39 -4.78
CA CYS A 221 -19.46 -8.19 -4.57
C CYS A 221 -18.19 -8.17 -5.44
N SER A 222 -17.61 -9.35 -5.73
CA SER A 222 -16.40 -9.50 -6.53
C SER A 222 -16.62 -9.34 -8.05
N GLU A 223 -17.83 -9.60 -8.55
CA GLU A 223 -18.17 -9.53 -9.99
C GLU A 223 -18.10 -8.10 -10.57
N GLY A 224 -18.26 -7.08 -9.73
CA GLY A 224 -18.42 -5.69 -10.16
C GLY A 224 -19.69 -5.48 -11.00
N GLY A 225 -19.73 -4.41 -11.80
CA GLY A 225 -20.89 -4.09 -12.64
C GLY A 225 -22.18 -3.86 -11.83
N SER A 226 -23.35 -4.17 -12.40
CA SER A 226 -24.63 -4.01 -11.70
C SER A 226 -24.83 -5.04 -10.59
N VAL A 227 -24.25 -6.25 -10.74
CA VAL A 227 -24.33 -7.32 -9.74
C VAL A 227 -23.59 -6.93 -8.47
N GLY A 228 -22.33 -6.50 -8.60
CA GLY A 228 -21.52 -6.04 -7.48
C GLY A 228 -22.11 -4.83 -6.78
N LYS A 229 -22.56 -3.82 -7.53
CA LYS A 229 -23.24 -2.64 -6.94
C LYS A 229 -24.47 -3.01 -6.12
N LYS A 230 -25.31 -3.91 -6.64
CA LYS A 230 -26.51 -4.37 -5.92
C LYS A 230 -26.16 -5.18 -4.66
N ALA A 231 -25.04 -5.90 -4.67
CA ALA A 231 -24.59 -6.63 -3.48
C ALA A 231 -24.01 -5.68 -2.44
N LEU A 232 -23.19 -4.71 -2.86
CA LEU A 232 -22.55 -3.71 -1.98
C LEU A 232 -23.54 -2.72 -1.38
N SER A 233 -24.70 -2.46 -2.00
CA SER A 233 -25.74 -1.60 -1.42
C SER A 233 -26.33 -2.13 -0.09
N ALA A 234 -25.91 -3.32 0.36
CA ALA A 234 -26.29 -3.90 1.65
C ALA A 234 -25.39 -3.43 2.82
N ILE A 235 -24.29 -2.73 2.54
CA ILE A 235 -23.35 -2.21 3.54
C ILE A 235 -23.26 -0.68 3.44
N ASP A 236 -23.03 -0.02 4.57
CA ASP A 236 -23.01 1.45 4.66
C ASP A 236 -21.61 1.98 4.33
N ILE A 237 -21.39 2.26 3.04
CA ILE A 237 -20.14 2.80 2.48
C ILE A 237 -20.45 3.86 1.41
N ASP A 238 -19.46 4.62 0.97
CA ASP A 238 -19.63 5.56 -0.12
C ASP A 238 -19.89 4.82 -1.45
N HIS A 239 -21.12 4.91 -1.94
CA HIS A 239 -21.56 4.31 -3.20
C HIS A 239 -21.37 5.22 -4.41
N ASP A 240 -20.88 6.46 -4.27
CA ASP A 240 -20.61 7.36 -5.38
C ASP A 240 -19.30 6.98 -6.09
N VAL A 241 -18.33 6.44 -5.35
CA VAL A 241 -17.04 5.99 -5.91
C VAL A 241 -17.15 4.56 -6.44
N GLN A 242 -17.49 4.47 -7.73
CA GLN A 242 -17.76 3.21 -8.41
C GLN A 242 -16.53 2.30 -8.62
N PRO A 243 -16.72 0.96 -8.63
CA PRO A 243 -15.67 0.00 -8.97
C PRO A 243 -15.07 0.21 -10.36
N VAL A 244 -13.77 -0.02 -10.47
CA VAL A 244 -13.01 0.17 -11.71
C VAL A 244 -12.98 -1.13 -12.50
N ARG A 245 -13.67 -1.17 -13.65
CA ARG A 245 -13.72 -2.36 -14.51
C ARG A 245 -12.35 -2.83 -15.02
N MET A 246 -11.41 -1.90 -15.20
CA MET A 246 -10.08 -2.20 -15.74
C MET A 246 -9.08 -2.68 -14.67
N ALA A 247 -9.46 -2.65 -13.39
CA ALA A 247 -8.59 -3.02 -12.28
C ALA A 247 -9.29 -4.06 -11.40
N THR A 248 -9.00 -5.34 -11.66
CA THR A 248 -9.44 -6.46 -10.82
C THR A 248 -8.40 -6.72 -9.73
N GLY A 249 -8.84 -6.82 -8.48
CA GLY A 249 -8.01 -7.22 -7.35
C GLY A 249 -7.46 -8.64 -7.47
N GLY A 250 -6.78 -9.08 -6.42
CA GLY A 250 -6.25 -10.44 -6.34
C GLY A 250 -4.86 -10.63 -6.95
N ARG A 251 -4.26 -11.75 -6.54
CA ARG A 251 -2.88 -12.12 -6.86
C ARG A 251 -2.73 -12.52 -8.32
N THR A 252 -3.75 -13.16 -8.88
CA THR A 252 -3.74 -13.63 -10.28
C THR A 252 -3.56 -12.45 -11.24
N THR A 253 -4.32 -11.38 -11.04
CA THR A 253 -4.19 -10.16 -11.85
C THR A 253 -2.83 -9.49 -11.64
N ALA A 254 -2.36 -9.39 -10.39
CA ALA A 254 -1.06 -8.82 -10.07
C ALA A 254 0.08 -9.54 -10.81
N LYS A 255 0.10 -10.88 -10.78
CA LYS A 255 1.10 -11.69 -11.47
C LYS A 255 1.08 -11.52 -12.98
N ARG A 256 -0.11 -11.46 -13.60
CA ARG A 256 -0.24 -11.20 -15.04
C ARG A 256 0.35 -9.83 -15.41
N LYS A 257 0.07 -8.80 -14.61
CA LYS A 257 0.63 -7.45 -14.82
C LYS A 257 2.15 -7.42 -14.63
N LEU A 258 2.66 -8.11 -13.60
CA LEU A 258 4.10 -8.23 -13.38
C LEU A 258 4.79 -8.90 -14.58
N SER A 259 4.29 -10.06 -15.02
CA SER A 259 4.87 -10.77 -16.17
C SER A 259 4.89 -9.90 -17.44
N ALA A 260 3.80 -9.20 -17.74
CA ALA A 260 3.74 -8.28 -18.87
C ALA A 260 4.73 -7.11 -18.73
N PHE A 261 4.92 -6.58 -17.52
CA PHE A 261 5.88 -5.51 -17.25
C PHE A 261 7.32 -5.95 -17.44
N LEU A 262 7.71 -7.08 -16.82
CA LEU A 262 9.06 -7.63 -16.92
C LEU A 262 9.43 -7.94 -18.37
N THR A 263 8.48 -8.47 -19.16
CA THR A 263 8.72 -8.87 -20.55
C THR A 263 8.77 -7.68 -21.52
N ASN A 264 7.90 -6.67 -21.36
CA ASN A 264 7.64 -5.69 -22.43
C ASN A 264 8.05 -4.25 -22.08
N SER A 265 8.32 -3.95 -20.82
CA SER A 265 8.40 -2.56 -20.34
C SER A 265 9.61 -2.27 -19.44
N LEU A 266 10.17 -3.25 -18.73
CA LEU A 266 11.25 -3.02 -17.76
C LEU A 266 12.49 -2.37 -18.40
N ASP A 267 12.96 -2.87 -19.55
CA ASP A 267 14.17 -2.34 -20.20
C ASP A 267 14.04 -0.89 -20.64
N ARG A 268 12.85 -0.51 -21.13
CA ARG A 268 12.53 0.86 -21.55
C ARG A 268 11.92 1.72 -20.43
N TYR A 269 11.86 1.23 -19.19
CA TYR A 269 11.29 1.95 -18.05
C TYR A 269 11.89 3.35 -17.89
N HIS A 270 13.23 3.45 -17.99
CA HIS A 270 13.96 4.71 -17.85
C HIS A 270 13.61 5.75 -18.94
N LEU A 271 13.21 5.30 -20.14
CA LEU A 271 12.84 6.16 -21.27
C LEU A 271 11.36 6.58 -21.18
N ASP A 272 10.49 5.61 -20.92
CA ASP A 272 9.06 5.73 -21.21
C ASP A 272 8.17 5.77 -19.95
N ARG A 273 8.72 5.75 -18.73
CA ARG A 273 7.94 5.83 -17.46
C ARG A 273 7.09 7.09 -17.34
N ASN A 274 7.42 8.15 -18.08
CA ASN A 274 6.67 9.41 -18.10
C ASN A 274 5.83 9.57 -19.38
N SER A 275 5.80 8.60 -20.29
CA SER A 275 4.98 8.70 -21.52
C SER A 275 3.49 8.48 -21.20
N VAL A 276 2.59 9.20 -21.88
CA VAL A 276 1.13 9.00 -21.74
C VAL A 276 0.52 8.09 -22.81
N GLU A 277 1.23 7.83 -23.92
CA GLU A 277 0.71 7.02 -25.02
C GLU A 277 1.08 5.54 -24.88
N ASN A 278 2.32 5.27 -24.48
CA ASN A 278 2.82 3.91 -24.27
C ASN A 278 3.72 3.87 -23.02
N PRO A 279 3.15 4.14 -21.83
CA PRO A 279 3.90 4.20 -20.58
C PRO A 279 4.58 2.86 -20.29
N ALA A 280 5.90 2.89 -20.08
CA ALA A 280 6.64 1.74 -19.58
C ALA A 280 6.58 1.69 -18.06
N VAL A 281 5.39 1.51 -17.48
CA VAL A 281 5.19 1.41 -16.02
C VAL A 281 4.57 0.05 -15.67
N SER A 282 4.84 -0.44 -14.47
CA SER A 282 4.28 -1.71 -14.00
C SER A 282 2.76 -1.64 -13.78
N GLY A 283 2.28 -0.46 -13.34
CA GLY A 283 0.90 -0.27 -12.91
C GLY A 283 0.51 -1.20 -11.76
N LEU A 284 1.46 -1.59 -10.91
CA LEU A 284 1.24 -2.55 -9.80
C LEU A 284 0.88 -1.89 -8.46
N SER A 285 0.84 -0.55 -8.37
CA SER A 285 0.66 0.14 -7.09
C SER A 285 -0.63 -0.25 -6.33
N PRO A 286 -1.81 -0.47 -6.96
CA PRO A 286 -2.98 -0.98 -6.25
C PRO A 286 -2.75 -2.36 -5.60
N TRP A 287 -2.10 -3.27 -6.32
CA TRP A 287 -1.85 -4.64 -5.86
C TRP A 287 -0.75 -4.71 -4.80
N LEU A 288 0.23 -3.80 -4.86
CA LEU A 288 1.23 -3.61 -3.80
C LEU A 288 0.59 -3.03 -2.53
N HIS A 289 -0.29 -2.04 -2.68
CA HIS A 289 -0.97 -1.37 -1.56
C HIS A 289 -1.84 -2.35 -0.75
N PHE A 290 -2.73 -3.10 -1.42
CA PHE A 290 -3.59 -4.08 -0.77
C PHE A 290 -2.90 -5.42 -0.49
N GLY A 291 -1.59 -5.52 -0.73
CA GLY A 291 -0.80 -6.70 -0.40
C GLY A 291 -1.08 -7.95 -1.25
N HIS A 292 -1.72 -7.82 -2.41
CA HIS A 292 -1.97 -8.93 -3.36
C HIS A 292 -0.68 -9.47 -4.02
N ILE A 293 0.39 -8.67 -4.04
CA ILE A 293 1.73 -9.07 -4.49
C ILE A 293 2.80 -8.46 -3.60
N SER A 294 3.89 -9.18 -3.36
CA SER A 294 5.01 -8.70 -2.55
C SER A 294 5.99 -7.87 -3.39
N SER A 295 6.55 -6.78 -2.83
CA SER A 295 7.69 -6.11 -3.46
C SER A 295 8.93 -7.00 -3.46
N ILE A 296 9.09 -7.86 -2.46
CA ILE A 296 10.16 -8.87 -2.38
C ILE A 296 10.07 -9.82 -3.57
N GLU A 297 8.87 -10.33 -3.88
CA GLU A 297 8.63 -11.20 -5.03
C GLU A 297 9.06 -10.54 -6.35
N ILE A 298 8.74 -9.25 -6.51
CA ILE A 298 9.08 -8.50 -7.72
C ILE A 298 10.60 -8.32 -7.83
N VAL A 299 11.25 -7.89 -6.73
CA VAL A 299 12.70 -7.67 -6.71
C VAL A 299 13.46 -8.98 -6.90
N GLU A 300 13.08 -10.04 -6.19
CA GLU A 300 13.69 -11.36 -6.34
C GLU A 300 13.56 -11.87 -7.79
N GLN A 301 12.39 -11.73 -8.42
CA GLN A 301 12.21 -12.13 -9.82
C GLN A 301 13.09 -11.33 -10.78
N ILE A 302 13.22 -10.01 -10.59
CA ILE A 302 14.11 -9.18 -11.40
C ILE A 302 15.57 -9.65 -11.23
N LEU A 303 16.05 -9.78 -10.00
CA LEU A 303 17.43 -10.18 -9.74
C LEU A 303 17.72 -11.58 -10.31
N ALA A 304 16.79 -12.53 -10.14
CA ALA A 304 16.92 -13.87 -10.69
C ALA A 304 16.93 -13.88 -12.23
N GLN A 305 16.04 -13.13 -12.90
CA GLN A 305 15.99 -13.05 -14.36
C GLN A 305 17.28 -12.46 -14.97
N HIS A 306 17.95 -11.59 -14.23
CA HIS A 306 19.21 -10.98 -14.66
C HIS A 306 20.46 -11.71 -14.14
N GLY A 307 20.31 -12.86 -13.47
CA GLY A 307 21.45 -13.61 -12.90
C GLY A 307 22.26 -12.80 -11.90
N TRP A 308 21.62 -11.85 -11.23
CA TRP A 308 22.29 -10.90 -10.36
C TRP A 308 22.83 -11.58 -9.11
N THR A 309 24.06 -11.24 -8.76
CA THR A 309 24.74 -11.67 -7.53
C THR A 309 25.41 -10.45 -6.88
N PRO A 310 25.77 -10.51 -5.59
CA PRO A 310 26.50 -9.43 -4.93
C PRO A 310 27.82 -9.01 -5.62
N GLU A 311 28.39 -9.86 -6.49
CA GLU A 311 29.60 -9.55 -7.26
C GLU A 311 29.37 -8.45 -8.33
N HIS A 312 28.13 -8.22 -8.72
CA HIS A 312 27.77 -7.14 -9.66
C HIS A 312 27.81 -5.75 -8.99
N ILE A 313 27.93 -5.68 -7.67
CA ILE A 313 27.88 -4.43 -6.92
C ILE A 313 29.12 -3.58 -7.20
N ASP A 314 28.92 -2.37 -7.74
CA ASP A 314 29.98 -1.36 -7.82
C ASP A 314 29.92 -0.40 -6.62
N MET A 315 30.78 -0.65 -5.63
CA MET A 315 30.87 0.17 -4.42
C MET A 315 31.33 1.61 -4.68
N ALA A 316 32.02 1.90 -5.80
CA ALA A 316 32.37 3.27 -6.19
C ALA A 316 31.13 4.10 -6.55
N ARG A 317 30.03 3.43 -6.93
CA ARG A 317 28.75 4.05 -7.29
C ARG A 317 27.79 4.14 -6.11
N LYS A 318 28.22 3.88 -4.87
CA LYS A 318 27.38 3.95 -3.67
C LYS A 318 26.60 5.27 -3.54
N GLY A 319 25.27 5.18 -3.40
CA GLY A 319 24.36 6.33 -3.33
C GLY A 319 23.94 6.91 -4.66
N SER A 320 24.53 6.45 -5.77
CA SER A 320 24.11 6.81 -7.12
C SER A 320 22.81 6.10 -7.49
N ARG A 321 22.00 6.75 -8.32
CA ARG A 321 20.75 6.16 -8.84
C ARG A 321 20.98 5.02 -9.83
N GLU A 322 22.18 4.96 -10.41
CA GLU A 322 22.53 4.06 -11.50
C GLU A 322 24.00 3.61 -11.38
N GLY A 323 24.27 2.40 -11.84
CA GLY A 323 25.57 1.74 -11.90
C GLY A 323 25.95 1.00 -10.62
N TRP A 324 25.20 1.12 -9.52
CA TRP A 324 25.54 0.40 -8.29
C TRP A 324 25.14 -1.07 -8.37
N TRP A 325 24.02 -1.38 -9.04
CA TRP A 325 23.54 -2.75 -9.18
C TRP A 325 24.34 -3.54 -10.23
N GLY A 326 24.99 -2.85 -11.17
CA GLY A 326 25.64 -3.49 -12.32
C GLY A 326 24.63 -4.02 -13.34
N LEU A 327 23.44 -3.41 -13.41
CA LEU A 327 22.33 -3.83 -14.27
C LEU A 327 22.00 -2.76 -15.32
N SER A 328 21.09 -3.07 -16.25
CA SER A 328 20.68 -2.10 -17.27
C SER A 328 19.99 -0.88 -16.64
N GLN A 329 20.06 0.27 -17.33
CA GLN A 329 19.47 1.51 -16.83
C GLN A 329 17.95 1.39 -16.58
N GLY A 330 17.24 0.63 -17.41
CA GLY A 330 15.82 0.35 -17.22
C GLY A 330 15.53 -0.37 -15.91
N VAL A 331 16.32 -1.41 -15.61
CA VAL A 331 16.21 -2.20 -14.38
C VAL A 331 16.57 -1.36 -13.16
N GLU A 332 17.72 -0.69 -13.15
CA GLU A 332 18.15 0.13 -12.02
C GLU A 332 17.19 1.29 -11.73
N SER A 333 16.65 1.91 -12.79
CA SER A 333 15.64 2.96 -12.67
C SER A 333 14.36 2.46 -12.00
N PHE A 334 13.94 1.22 -12.27
CA PHE A 334 12.78 0.62 -11.61
C PHE A 334 13.10 0.17 -10.18
N LEU A 335 14.27 -0.42 -9.94
CA LEU A 335 14.74 -0.78 -8.59
C LEU A 335 14.82 0.45 -7.67
N ASP A 336 15.25 1.61 -8.18
CA ASP A 336 15.21 2.85 -7.41
C ASP A 336 13.77 3.23 -6.99
N GLN A 337 12.76 2.96 -7.82
CA GLN A 337 11.37 3.27 -7.46
C GLN A 337 10.79 2.25 -6.47
N ILE A 338 10.90 0.96 -6.76
CA ILE A 338 10.27 -0.10 -5.94
C ILE A 338 11.01 -0.38 -4.62
N ILE A 339 12.31 -0.07 -4.55
CA ILE A 339 13.11 -0.16 -3.32
C ILE A 339 13.26 1.24 -2.72
N THR A 340 14.06 2.13 -3.32
CA THR A 340 14.43 3.39 -2.64
C THR A 340 13.22 4.28 -2.35
N TRP A 341 12.42 4.64 -3.35
CA TRP A 341 11.30 5.57 -3.15
C TRP A 341 10.16 4.95 -2.36
N ARG A 342 9.83 3.69 -2.65
CA ARG A 342 8.76 2.99 -1.93
C ARG A 342 9.12 2.82 -0.45
N GLU A 343 10.29 2.24 -0.16
CA GLU A 343 10.73 1.98 1.21
C GLU A 343 10.99 3.28 1.98
N LEU A 344 11.31 4.40 1.30
CA LEU A 344 11.43 5.71 1.94
C LEU A 344 10.08 6.16 2.53
N GLY A 345 8.98 5.86 1.84
CA GLY A 345 7.63 6.08 2.36
C GLY A 345 7.37 5.29 3.65
N PHE A 346 7.67 3.99 3.63
CA PHE A 346 7.52 3.12 4.80
C PHE A 346 8.43 3.52 5.95
N ASN A 347 9.71 3.83 5.69
CA ASN A 347 10.65 4.36 6.67
C ASN A 347 10.12 5.64 7.34
N ASN A 348 9.63 6.61 6.56
CA ASN A 348 9.08 7.83 7.14
C ASN A 348 7.79 7.57 7.95
N ALA A 349 6.88 6.72 7.47
CA ALA A 349 5.64 6.41 8.19
C ALA A 349 5.88 5.63 9.50
N HIS A 350 6.87 4.73 9.51
CA HIS A 350 7.24 3.96 10.70
C HIS A 350 7.86 4.85 11.79
N HIS A 351 8.73 5.78 11.41
CA HIS A 351 9.49 6.63 12.37
C HIS A 351 8.79 7.93 12.74
N ASN A 352 7.77 8.35 12.00
CA ASN A 352 7.08 9.62 12.22
C ASN A 352 5.57 9.41 12.28
N GLU A 353 4.98 9.46 13.49
CA GLU A 353 3.53 9.32 13.67
C GLU A 353 2.73 10.42 12.95
N ASN A 354 3.34 11.60 12.77
CA ASN A 354 2.76 12.73 12.07
C ASN A 354 3.08 12.75 10.57
N HIS A 355 3.56 11.65 9.98
CA HIS A 355 3.95 11.58 8.56
C HIS A 355 2.84 11.98 7.58
N ASN A 356 1.58 11.93 8.01
CA ASN A 356 0.39 12.31 7.25
C ASN A 356 -0.11 13.73 7.58
N LYS A 357 0.67 14.55 8.31
CA LYS A 357 0.34 15.92 8.72
C LYS A 357 1.27 16.95 8.09
N PHE A 358 0.81 18.18 7.90
CA PHE A 358 1.58 19.26 7.28
C PHE A 358 2.87 19.58 8.04
N GLU A 359 2.80 19.58 9.36
CA GLU A 359 3.87 19.93 10.30
C GLU A 359 5.10 19.01 10.18
N SER A 360 4.96 17.87 9.50
CA SER A 360 6.04 16.92 9.27
C SER A 360 6.87 17.20 8.01
N ILE A 361 6.59 18.27 7.26
CA ILE A 361 7.49 18.72 6.18
C ILE A 361 8.72 19.45 6.77
N PRO A 362 9.85 19.51 6.04
CA PRO A 362 11.05 20.17 6.55
C PRO A 362 10.85 21.64 6.91
N GLU A 363 11.55 22.13 7.92
CA GLU A 363 11.46 23.53 8.40
C GLU A 363 11.68 24.56 7.28
N TRP A 364 12.62 24.30 6.36
CA TRP A 364 12.86 25.20 5.22
C TRP A 364 11.64 25.36 4.32
N ALA A 365 10.85 24.29 4.18
CA ALA A 365 9.64 24.27 3.37
C ALA A 365 8.49 24.98 4.10
N GLN A 366 8.34 24.75 5.41
CA GLN A 366 7.36 25.50 6.22
C GLN A 366 7.64 27.00 6.17
N LYS A 367 8.90 27.40 6.37
CA LYS A 367 9.33 28.79 6.35
C LYS A 367 9.04 29.46 5.00
N THR A 368 9.45 28.84 3.89
CA THR A 368 9.24 29.46 2.57
C THR A 368 7.76 29.51 2.20
N LEU A 369 6.95 28.55 2.63
CA LEU A 369 5.50 28.59 2.39
C LEU A 369 4.83 29.68 3.23
N ALA A 370 5.27 29.89 4.48
CA ALA A 370 4.78 30.96 5.34
C ALA A 370 5.17 32.35 4.83
N GLU A 371 6.38 32.52 4.31
CA GLU A 371 6.84 33.79 3.69
C GLU A 371 6.01 34.20 2.47
N HIS A 372 5.28 33.26 1.86
CA HIS A 372 4.47 33.42 0.66
C HIS A 372 2.95 33.21 0.92
N SER A 373 2.50 33.35 2.18
CA SER A 373 1.09 33.18 2.55
C SER A 373 0.19 34.24 1.91
N ASP A 374 0.71 35.47 1.77
CA ASP A 374 -0.06 36.66 1.37
C ASP A 374 0.01 36.92 -0.14
N ASP A 375 0.68 36.05 -0.89
CA ASP A 375 0.74 36.14 -2.35
C ASP A 375 -0.64 35.96 -2.98
N GLU A 376 -0.91 36.71 -4.05
CA GLU A 376 -2.18 36.65 -4.79
C GLU A 376 -2.39 35.29 -5.45
N ARG A 377 -3.61 34.73 -5.33
CA ARG A 377 -3.97 33.38 -5.79
C ARG A 377 -5.28 33.38 -6.56
N VAL A 378 -5.37 32.50 -7.55
CA VAL A 378 -6.65 32.01 -8.04
C VAL A 378 -7.12 30.93 -7.07
N LEU A 379 -8.29 31.11 -6.46
CA LEU A 379 -8.85 30.18 -5.48
C LEU A 379 -9.92 29.30 -6.11
N TYR A 380 -9.92 28.03 -5.72
CA TYR A 380 -11.00 27.07 -6.00
C TYR A 380 -11.62 26.60 -4.68
N THR A 381 -12.80 25.99 -4.73
CA THR A 381 -13.32 25.19 -3.61
C THR A 381 -12.90 23.73 -3.76
N LEU A 382 -12.93 22.96 -2.67
CA LEU A 382 -12.70 21.51 -2.74
C LEU A 382 -13.66 20.82 -3.72
N GLU A 383 -14.91 21.27 -3.80
CA GLU A 383 -15.91 20.73 -4.73
C GLU A 383 -15.50 20.98 -6.20
N GLN A 384 -15.06 22.19 -6.55
CA GLN A 384 -14.56 22.48 -7.90
C GLN A 384 -13.32 21.66 -8.26
N ILE A 385 -12.39 21.50 -7.30
CA ILE A 385 -11.22 20.64 -7.46
C ILE A 385 -11.67 19.18 -7.65
N GLU A 386 -12.55 18.66 -6.81
CA GLU A 386 -13.04 17.29 -6.88
C GLU A 386 -13.70 16.97 -8.24
N ASN A 387 -14.53 17.90 -8.73
CA ASN A 387 -15.28 17.78 -9.99
C ASN A 387 -14.48 18.13 -11.25
N ALA A 388 -13.19 18.45 -11.12
CA ALA A 388 -12.32 18.84 -12.24
C ALA A 388 -12.82 20.11 -12.97
N GLU A 389 -13.25 21.11 -12.20
CA GLU A 389 -13.83 22.38 -12.69
C GLU A 389 -12.83 23.55 -12.58
N THR A 390 -11.59 23.31 -13.04
CA THR A 390 -10.56 24.36 -13.06
C THR A 390 -10.37 24.92 -14.47
N HIS A 391 -9.64 26.04 -14.57
CA HIS A 391 -9.24 26.59 -15.87
C HIS A 391 -8.17 25.74 -16.58
N ASP A 392 -7.53 24.79 -15.87
CA ASP A 392 -6.40 24.01 -16.38
C ASP A 392 -6.86 22.65 -16.91
N GLU A 393 -6.99 22.52 -18.23
CA GLU A 393 -7.46 21.28 -18.88
C GLU A 393 -6.58 20.05 -18.61
N ILE A 394 -5.27 20.25 -18.40
CA ILE A 394 -4.33 19.15 -18.13
C ILE A 394 -4.55 18.64 -16.71
N TRP A 395 -4.76 19.57 -15.77
CA TRP A 395 -5.10 19.21 -14.39
C TRP A 395 -6.46 18.53 -14.31
N ASN A 396 -7.48 19.08 -14.97
CA ASN A 396 -8.82 18.49 -15.02
C ASN A 396 -8.79 17.07 -15.59
N ALA A 397 -7.98 16.81 -16.63
CA ALA A 397 -7.79 15.48 -17.19
C ALA A 397 -7.12 14.52 -16.19
N ALA A 398 -6.14 14.99 -15.41
CA ALA A 398 -5.48 14.20 -14.37
C ALA A 398 -6.43 13.83 -13.23
N GLN A 399 -7.24 14.78 -12.76
CA GLN A 399 -8.29 14.54 -11.77
C GLN A 399 -9.33 13.56 -12.31
N ASN A 400 -9.79 13.74 -13.55
CA ASN A 400 -10.71 12.80 -14.21
C ASN A 400 -10.13 11.40 -14.37
N GLN A 401 -8.82 11.25 -14.65
CA GLN A 401 -8.16 9.95 -14.68
C GLN A 401 -8.25 9.27 -13.31
N LEU A 402 -7.91 9.99 -12.24
CA LEU A 402 -7.99 9.50 -10.87
C LEU A 402 -9.41 9.06 -10.51
N VAL A 403 -10.39 9.92 -10.76
CA VAL A 403 -11.81 9.65 -10.47
C VAL A 403 -12.31 8.45 -11.29
N LYS A 404 -12.00 8.35 -12.59
CA LYS A 404 -12.54 7.28 -13.45
C LYS A 404 -11.84 5.93 -13.28
N THR A 405 -10.53 5.93 -13.00
CA THR A 405 -9.70 4.71 -13.06
C THR A 405 -9.09 4.30 -11.72
N GLY A 406 -9.19 5.16 -10.70
CA GLY A 406 -8.54 4.93 -9.41
C GLY A 406 -7.02 4.92 -9.46
N ILE A 407 -6.42 5.33 -10.58
CA ILE A 407 -4.98 5.42 -10.79
C ILE A 407 -4.71 6.73 -11.50
N ILE A 408 -3.67 7.44 -11.09
CA ILE A 408 -3.22 8.69 -11.73
C ILE A 408 -1.80 8.52 -12.24
N HIS A 409 -1.51 9.01 -13.44
CA HIS A 409 -0.17 8.95 -14.02
C HIS A 409 0.84 9.65 -13.11
N ASN A 410 1.99 9.02 -12.81
CA ASN A 410 2.90 9.48 -11.75
C ASN A 410 3.40 10.92 -11.96
N TYR A 411 3.82 11.28 -13.18
CA TYR A 411 4.25 12.67 -13.45
C TYR A 411 3.09 13.67 -13.28
N LEU A 412 1.87 13.25 -13.67
CA LEU A 412 0.69 14.09 -13.54
C LEU A 412 0.18 14.14 -12.10
N ARG A 413 0.46 13.15 -11.25
CA ARG A 413 0.20 13.20 -9.79
C ARG A 413 1.02 14.30 -9.12
N MET A 414 2.28 14.47 -9.51
CA MET A 414 3.12 15.56 -9.04
C MET A 414 2.59 16.93 -9.49
N LEU A 415 2.27 17.07 -10.78
CA LEU A 415 1.65 18.30 -11.30
C LEU A 415 0.32 18.58 -10.60
N TRP A 416 -0.52 17.57 -10.45
CA TRP A 416 -1.83 17.63 -9.81
C TRP A 416 -1.75 18.22 -8.41
N GLY A 417 -0.83 17.71 -7.58
CA GLY A 417 -0.64 18.26 -6.24
C GLY A 417 -0.06 19.67 -6.25
N LYS A 418 0.91 19.95 -7.14
CA LYS A 418 1.53 21.30 -7.23
C LYS A 418 0.51 22.37 -7.61
N ARG A 419 -0.46 22.03 -8.46
CA ARG A 419 -1.58 22.92 -8.79
C ARG A 419 -2.56 23.09 -7.64
N ILE A 420 -2.87 22.04 -6.88
CA ILE A 420 -3.69 22.19 -5.66
C ILE A 420 -3.02 23.15 -4.66
N LEU A 421 -1.70 23.08 -4.48
CA LEU A 421 -0.97 24.05 -3.66
C LEU A 421 -1.09 25.49 -4.17
N GLU A 422 -1.09 25.67 -5.49
CA GLU A 422 -1.25 26.99 -6.13
C GLU A 422 -2.63 27.59 -5.91
N TRP A 423 -3.66 26.75 -5.72
CA TRP A 423 -5.06 27.16 -5.74
C TRP A 423 -5.80 27.08 -4.40
N ALA A 424 -5.24 26.38 -3.42
CA ALA A 424 -5.76 26.38 -2.06
C ALA A 424 -5.40 27.70 -1.36
N SER A 425 -6.20 28.08 -0.37
CA SER A 425 -5.95 29.30 0.40
C SER A 425 -4.68 29.20 1.24
N THR A 426 -4.40 28.01 1.80
CA THR A 426 -3.18 27.72 2.54
C THR A 426 -2.53 26.39 2.13
N PRO A 427 -1.23 26.20 2.40
CA PRO A 427 -0.56 24.92 2.19
C PRO A 427 -1.16 23.75 2.99
N GLU A 428 -1.66 24.00 4.20
CA GLU A 428 -2.35 23.02 5.05
C GLU A 428 -3.66 22.59 4.41
N GLU A 429 -4.43 23.53 3.88
CA GLU A 429 -5.64 23.24 3.12
C GLU A 429 -5.32 22.42 1.87
N ALA A 430 -4.28 22.80 1.12
CA ALA A 430 -3.80 22.03 -0.02
C ALA A 430 -3.46 20.58 0.35
N ALA A 431 -2.73 20.38 1.46
CA ALA A 431 -2.41 19.06 1.98
C ALA A 431 -3.67 18.24 2.29
N ASN A 432 -4.64 18.86 2.97
CA ASN A 432 -5.90 18.22 3.33
C ASN A 432 -6.74 17.85 2.11
N TRP A 433 -6.81 18.71 1.09
CA TRP A 433 -7.51 18.39 -0.17
C TRP A 433 -6.81 17.27 -0.92
N MET A 434 -5.48 17.32 -1.02
CA MET A 434 -4.70 16.26 -1.66
C MET A 434 -4.93 14.91 -0.98
N ILE A 435 -4.90 14.85 0.35
CA ILE A 435 -5.18 13.62 1.12
C ILE A 435 -6.61 13.14 0.86
N GLN A 436 -7.60 14.02 0.96
CA GLN A 436 -9.01 13.65 0.79
C GLN A 436 -9.28 13.04 -0.58
N LEU A 437 -8.81 13.71 -1.66
CA LEU A 437 -9.03 13.24 -3.02
C LEU A 437 -8.25 11.95 -3.31
N ASN A 438 -6.99 11.90 -2.86
CA ASN A 438 -6.15 10.73 -3.05
C ASN A 438 -6.71 9.50 -2.33
N ASP A 439 -7.07 9.66 -1.05
CA ASP A 439 -7.52 8.56 -0.21
C ASP A 439 -8.98 8.17 -0.51
N LYS A 440 -9.78 9.05 -1.13
CA LYS A 440 -11.12 8.69 -1.65
C LYS A 440 -11.03 7.91 -2.97
N TYR A 441 -10.26 8.42 -3.94
CA TYR A 441 -10.33 7.91 -5.31
C TYR A 441 -9.23 6.92 -5.69
N ALA A 442 -8.00 7.07 -5.16
CA ALA A 442 -6.89 6.22 -5.57
C ALA A 442 -7.03 4.81 -4.97
N LEU A 443 -6.85 3.78 -5.80
CA LEU A 443 -6.70 2.41 -5.33
C LEU A 443 -5.38 2.21 -4.58
N ASP A 444 -4.38 3.08 -4.79
CA ASP A 444 -3.11 3.10 -4.06
C ASP A 444 -3.02 4.24 -3.01
N GLY A 445 -4.17 4.81 -2.63
CA GLY A 445 -4.33 5.80 -1.56
C GLY A 445 -4.12 5.22 -0.16
N ARG A 446 -4.12 6.08 0.88
CA ARG A 446 -4.03 5.67 2.30
C ARG A 446 -2.78 4.83 2.61
N ASP A 447 -1.70 5.18 1.93
CA ASP A 447 -0.47 4.41 1.87
C ASP A 447 0.71 5.29 2.29
N PRO A 448 1.78 4.75 2.90
CA PRO A 448 2.99 5.52 3.18
C PRO A 448 3.53 6.24 1.94
N ASN A 449 3.40 5.65 0.76
CA ASN A 449 3.81 6.27 -0.51
C ASN A 449 2.90 7.41 -0.94
N SER A 450 1.60 7.32 -0.64
CA SER A 450 0.65 8.39 -0.90
C SER A 450 1.00 9.63 -0.09
N TYR A 451 1.20 9.49 1.22
CA TYR A 451 1.58 10.62 2.08
C TYR A 451 2.95 11.18 1.70
N THR A 452 3.94 10.31 1.43
CA THR A 452 5.24 10.78 0.95
C THR A 452 5.15 11.53 -0.37
N GLY A 453 4.33 11.08 -1.32
CA GLY A 453 4.09 11.79 -2.58
C GLY A 453 3.40 13.15 -2.39
N ILE A 454 2.37 13.21 -1.55
CA ILE A 454 1.65 14.44 -1.21
C ILE A 454 2.57 15.43 -0.51
N PHE A 455 3.34 15.00 0.49
CA PHE A 455 4.21 15.93 1.20
C PHE A 455 5.50 16.24 0.45
N TRP A 456 5.90 15.42 -0.52
CA TRP A 456 6.90 15.82 -1.53
C TRP A 456 6.39 16.98 -2.38
N VAL A 457 5.07 17.08 -2.61
CA VAL A 457 4.49 18.26 -3.25
C VAL A 457 4.85 19.53 -2.47
N LEU A 458 4.91 19.41 -1.14
CA LEU A 458 5.20 20.48 -0.20
C LEU A 458 6.67 20.54 0.26
N GLY A 459 7.58 19.80 -0.39
CA GLY A 459 9.03 19.89 -0.14
C GLY A 459 9.65 18.75 0.67
N ARG A 460 8.89 17.76 1.16
CA ARG A 460 9.47 16.58 1.82
C ARG A 460 10.38 15.80 0.86
N HIS A 461 11.55 15.39 1.34
CA HIS A 461 12.57 14.65 0.58
C HIS A 461 13.09 15.33 -0.69
N ASP A 462 12.72 16.60 -0.93
CA ASP A 462 13.30 17.44 -1.97
C ASP A 462 14.23 18.49 -1.34
N ARG A 463 14.91 19.24 -2.20
CA ARG A 463 15.71 20.41 -1.82
C ARG A 463 14.95 21.69 -2.13
N ALA A 464 15.41 22.81 -1.57
CA ALA A 464 15.01 24.14 -2.01
C ALA A 464 15.40 24.38 -3.49
N TRP A 465 14.48 24.99 -4.24
CA TRP A 465 14.67 25.37 -5.64
C TRP A 465 14.76 26.88 -5.80
N GLY A 466 15.59 27.32 -6.75
CA GLY A 466 15.67 28.71 -7.19
C GLY A 466 15.36 28.83 -8.69
N PRO A 467 14.90 30.00 -9.17
CA PRO A 467 14.53 31.19 -8.40
C PRO A 467 13.25 30.96 -7.56
N GLU A 468 13.09 31.74 -6.49
CA GLU A 468 11.85 31.79 -5.71
C GLU A 468 10.69 32.27 -6.59
N ARG A 469 9.49 31.76 -6.34
CA ARG A 469 8.28 32.09 -7.10
C ARG A 469 7.16 32.42 -6.14
N ALA A 470 6.28 33.32 -6.55
CA ALA A 470 5.05 33.59 -5.81
C ALA A 470 4.30 32.27 -5.52
N ILE A 471 3.65 32.20 -4.36
CA ILE A 471 2.93 31.06 -3.78
C ILE A 471 3.85 29.90 -3.35
N PHE A 472 4.80 29.52 -4.19
CA PHE A 472 5.65 28.35 -3.98
C PHE A 472 6.89 28.64 -3.15
N GLY A 473 7.37 29.89 -3.12
CA GLY A 473 8.69 30.23 -2.60
C GLY A 473 9.77 29.33 -3.22
N LYS A 474 10.44 28.55 -2.36
CA LYS A 474 11.50 27.59 -2.74
C LYS A 474 11.01 26.18 -3.05
N ILE A 475 9.70 25.93 -3.03
CA ILE A 475 9.13 24.65 -3.45
C ILE A 475 9.37 24.46 -4.95
N ARG A 476 9.68 23.23 -5.38
CA ARG A 476 9.86 22.90 -6.80
C ARG A 476 8.64 23.33 -7.61
N TYR A 477 8.82 24.17 -8.61
CA TYR A 477 7.71 24.58 -9.47
C TYR A 477 7.40 23.54 -10.56
N MET A 478 6.10 23.32 -10.83
CA MET A 478 5.61 22.57 -11.98
C MET A 478 4.39 23.28 -12.56
N SER A 479 4.28 23.35 -13.89
CA SER A 479 3.14 23.96 -14.57
C SER A 479 2.65 23.10 -15.73
N SER A 480 1.38 23.26 -16.08
CA SER A 480 0.77 22.57 -17.21
C SER A 480 1.34 23.03 -18.54
N GLU A 481 1.74 24.30 -18.67
CA GLU A 481 2.42 24.81 -19.85
C GLU A 481 3.76 24.09 -20.09
N ASN A 482 4.57 23.93 -19.04
CA ASN A 482 5.83 23.18 -19.14
C ASN A 482 5.58 21.69 -19.43
N THR A 483 4.50 21.13 -18.89
CA THR A 483 4.13 19.73 -19.12
C THR A 483 3.72 19.50 -20.57
N ARG A 484 2.95 20.43 -21.17
CA ARG A 484 2.56 20.41 -22.58
C ARG A 484 3.76 20.44 -23.53
N LYS A 485 4.84 21.13 -23.17
CA LYS A 485 6.09 21.17 -23.96
C LYS A 485 6.90 19.87 -23.86
N LYS A 486 6.75 19.12 -22.76
CA LYS A 486 7.53 17.88 -22.49
C LYS A 486 6.88 16.62 -23.04
N MET A 487 5.57 16.59 -23.20
CA MET A 487 4.79 15.37 -23.45
C MET A 487 3.67 15.63 -24.46
N ASN A 488 3.43 14.69 -25.37
CA ASN A 488 2.26 14.76 -26.25
C ASN A 488 0.98 14.40 -25.48
N LEU A 489 0.30 15.40 -24.95
CA LEU A 489 -0.88 15.20 -24.11
C LEU A 489 -2.18 15.05 -24.91
N LYS A 490 -2.17 15.19 -26.24
CA LYS A 490 -3.42 15.15 -27.04
C LYS A 490 -4.25 13.88 -26.80
N PRO A 491 -3.67 12.66 -26.85
CA PRO A 491 -4.45 11.44 -26.62
C PRO A 491 -4.96 11.35 -25.18
N TYR A 492 -4.14 11.79 -24.22
CA TYR A 492 -4.49 11.82 -22.80
C TYR A 492 -5.68 12.75 -22.52
N LEU A 493 -5.65 13.97 -23.07
CA LEU A 493 -6.75 14.92 -22.97
C LEU A 493 -8.02 14.40 -23.65
N GLN A 494 -7.90 13.76 -24.82
CA GLN A 494 -9.05 13.16 -25.49
C GLN A 494 -9.71 12.06 -24.65
N GLN A 495 -8.90 11.23 -23.98
CA GLN A 495 -9.39 10.15 -23.13
C GLN A 495 -10.03 10.66 -21.83
N PHE A 496 -9.47 11.70 -21.21
CA PHE A 496 -9.84 12.13 -19.86
C PHE A 496 -10.46 13.54 -19.77
N ARG A 497 -10.83 14.18 -20.88
CA ARG A 497 -11.52 15.48 -20.87
C ARG A 497 -12.69 15.53 -19.88
N SER A 498 -12.90 16.72 -19.31
CA SER A 498 -14.16 17.07 -18.65
C SER A 498 -15.32 16.88 -19.63
N ARG A 499 -16.44 16.37 -19.13
CA ARG A 499 -17.64 16.20 -19.95
C ARG A 499 -18.31 17.54 -20.22
#